data_AF-A0A5J4QWJ0-F1
#
_entry.id   AF-A0A5J4QWJ0-F1
#
_cell.length_a   1.000
_cell.length_b   1.000
_cell.length_c   1.000
_cell.angle_alpha   90.00
_cell.angle_beta   90.00
_cell.angle_gamma   90.00
#
_symmetry.space_group_name_H-M   'P 1'
#
loop_
_entity.id
_entity.type
_entity.pdbx_description
1 polymer ?
#
loop_
_entity_poly.entity_id
_entity_poly.type
_entity_poly.pdbx_seq_one_letter_code
_entity_poly.pdbx_strand_id
1 'polypeptide(L)'
;MDTKKKEPVCYFQGEPVYGTEFKANKFPIETYPKVIIDLIGELETKLGFPVEFSAVSLLFAFATAIGSTIRLHFKKGFTVMANMYGVLVGDPGTCKTHPIRFMFKPIEDRQALYYKEYTEKMEEYNAFEKKSKKDKEELSPVKKP
;
A
#
# COMPACT_ATOMS: atom_id res chain seq x y z
N MET A 1 21.32 -44.08 27.61
CA MET A 1 21.24 -43.63 26.20
C MET A 1 19.91 -42.91 26.06
N ASP A 2 19.85 -41.62 26.40
CA ASP A 2 18.63 -40.82 26.27
C ASP A 2 18.67 -40.03 24.97
N THR A 3 18.07 -40.58 23.93
CA THR A 3 17.73 -39.83 22.71
C THR A 3 16.53 -38.95 23.01
N LYS A 4 16.76 -37.75 23.57
CA LYS A 4 15.74 -36.69 23.59
C LYS A 4 15.33 -36.40 22.15
N LYS A 5 14.10 -36.77 21.77
CA LYS A 5 13.46 -36.28 20.53
C LYS A 5 13.48 -34.74 20.60
N LYS A 6 14.20 -34.09 19.68
CA LYS A 6 14.16 -32.63 19.54
C LYS A 6 12.74 -32.27 19.10
N GLU A 7 12.09 -31.33 19.80
CA GLU A 7 10.85 -30.74 19.32
C GLU A 7 11.13 -29.94 18.04
N PRO A 8 10.20 -29.95 17.06
CA PRO A 8 10.33 -29.16 15.84
C PRO A 8 10.23 -27.67 16.16
N VAL A 9 11.01 -26.85 15.45
CA VAL A 9 11.02 -25.38 15.61
C VAL A 9 9.80 -24.76 14.92
N CYS A 10 9.42 -25.31 13.77
CA CYS A 10 8.22 -24.96 13.04
C CYS A 10 7.81 -26.11 12.10
N TYR A 11 6.70 -25.92 11.38
CA TYR A 11 6.28 -26.80 10.30
C TYR A 11 6.25 -26.02 8.99
N PHE A 12 6.80 -26.61 7.93
CA PHE A 12 6.73 -26.06 6.58
C PHE A 12 6.04 -27.08 5.68
N GLN A 13 4.89 -26.70 5.11
CA GLN A 13 4.04 -27.61 4.30
C GLN A 13 3.62 -28.90 5.04
N GLY A 14 3.45 -28.82 6.37
CA GLY A 14 3.10 -29.97 7.20
C GLY A 14 4.28 -30.82 7.67
N GLU A 15 5.49 -30.57 7.14
CA GLU A 15 6.69 -31.28 7.54
C GLU A 15 7.40 -30.56 8.71
N PRO A 16 7.83 -31.29 9.75
CA PRO A 16 8.54 -30.70 10.89
C PRO A 16 9.95 -30.25 10.51
N VAL A 17 10.28 -28.99 10.79
CA VAL A 17 11.61 -28.41 10.58
C VAL A 17 12.39 -28.45 11.89
N TYR A 18 13.51 -29.17 11.91
CA TYR A 18 14.40 -29.29 13.06
C TYR A 18 15.71 -28.52 12.80
N GLY A 19 16.09 -27.62 13.70
CA GLY A 19 17.30 -26.80 13.52
C GLY A 19 17.64 -25.91 14.71
N THR A 20 18.86 -25.37 14.71
CA THR A 20 19.31 -24.32 15.64
C THR A 20 18.60 -23.02 15.31
N GLU A 21 17.96 -22.39 16.31
CA GLU A 21 17.36 -21.05 16.32
C GLU A 21 17.01 -20.45 14.95
N PHE A 22 15.71 -20.26 14.71
CA PHE A 22 15.23 -19.45 13.60
C PHE A 22 15.76 -18.02 13.78
N LYS A 23 16.94 -17.73 13.21
CA LYS A 23 17.50 -16.39 13.19
C LYS A 23 16.66 -15.61 12.20
N ALA A 24 15.59 -15.00 12.70
CA ALA A 24 14.71 -14.16 11.89
C ALA A 24 15.59 -13.16 11.15
N ASN A 25 15.66 -13.29 9.82
CA ASN A 25 16.34 -12.30 9.01
C ASN A 25 15.61 -10.98 9.25
N LYS A 26 16.34 -10.00 9.78
CA LYS A 26 15.80 -8.66 9.99
C LYS A 26 15.37 -8.09 8.64
N PHE A 27 14.26 -7.35 8.64
CA PHE A 27 13.83 -6.66 7.43
C PHE A 27 14.92 -5.69 6.98
N PRO A 28 15.29 -5.67 5.69
CA PRO A 28 16.45 -4.91 5.19
C PRO A 28 16.13 -3.42 5.04
N ILE A 29 15.89 -2.73 6.14
CA ILE A 29 15.50 -1.30 6.14
C ILE A 29 16.60 -0.39 5.58
N GLU A 30 17.86 -0.80 5.67
CA GLU A 30 19.01 -0.10 5.10
C GLU A 30 18.95 0.05 3.58
N THR A 31 18.06 -0.70 2.90
CA THR A 31 17.86 -0.59 1.45
C THR A 31 17.01 0.62 1.04
N TYR A 32 16.32 1.26 1.98
CA TYR A 32 15.55 2.46 1.68
C TYR A 32 16.42 3.70 1.56
N PRO A 33 15.96 4.72 0.81
CA PRO A 33 16.48 6.08 0.92
C PRO A 33 16.50 6.57 2.37
N LYS A 34 17.54 7.33 2.74
CA LYS A 34 17.72 7.85 4.11
C LYS A 34 16.47 8.52 4.69
N VAL A 35 15.77 9.33 3.89
CA VAL A 35 14.55 10.02 4.32
C VAL A 35 13.44 9.07 4.79
N ILE A 36 13.36 7.88 4.17
CA ILE A 36 12.39 6.85 4.55
C ILE A 36 12.85 6.13 5.82
N ILE A 37 14.15 5.84 5.94
CA ILE A 37 14.72 5.24 7.15
C ILE A 37 14.45 6.15 8.36
N ASP A 38 14.74 7.45 8.23
CA ASP A 38 14.51 8.46 9.26
C ASP A 38 13.03 8.52 9.66
N LEU A 39 12.11 8.55 8.67
CA LEU A 39 10.66 8.51 8.91
C LEU A 39 10.24 7.26 9.69
N ILE A 40 10.69 6.07 9.30
CA ILE A 40 10.32 4.82 9.97
C ILE A 40 10.86 4.82 11.40
N GLY A 41 12.09 5.31 11.63
CA GLY A 41 12.65 5.47 12.97
C GLY A 41 11.84 6.44 13.84
N GLU A 42 11.33 7.53 13.28
CA GLU A 42 10.42 8.43 14.00
C GLU A 42 9.08 7.76 14.35
N LEU A 43 8.52 6.95 13.46
CA LEU A 43 7.28 6.23 13.71
C LEU A 43 7.45 5.14 14.79
N GLU A 44 8.57 4.44 14.78
CA GLU A 44 8.93 3.49 15.83
C GLU A 44 9.06 4.20 17.18
N THR A 45 9.88 5.26 17.24
CA THR A 45 10.20 5.95 18.52
C THR A 45 9.03 6.73 19.10
N LYS A 46 8.21 7.38 18.27
CA LYS A 46 7.11 8.25 18.73
C LYS A 46 5.77 7.53 18.84
N LEU A 47 5.50 6.56 17.95
CA LEU A 47 4.20 5.90 17.87
C LEU A 47 4.25 4.40 18.20
N GLY A 48 5.44 3.84 18.43
CA GLY A 48 5.62 2.42 18.74
C GLY A 48 5.27 1.50 17.57
N PHE A 49 5.32 2.01 16.33
CA PHE A 49 5.02 1.21 15.16
C PHE A 49 6.17 0.24 14.87
N PRO A 50 5.90 -1.07 14.71
CA PRO A 50 6.94 -2.01 14.30
C PRO A 50 7.60 -1.55 12.99
N VAL A 51 8.93 -1.58 12.95
CA VAL A 51 9.75 -1.13 11.82
C VAL A 51 9.34 -1.84 10.53
N GLU A 52 9.17 -3.15 10.61
CA GLU A 52 8.79 -4.00 9.47
C GLU A 52 7.39 -3.65 8.95
N PHE A 53 6.46 -3.34 9.85
CA PHE A 53 5.08 -3.00 9.45
C PHE A 53 5.05 -1.64 8.76
N SER A 54 5.81 -0.66 9.26
CA SER A 54 5.93 0.65 8.62
C SER A 54 6.60 0.57 7.26
N ALA A 55 7.73 -0.15 7.18
CA ALA A 55 8.47 -0.36 5.94
C ALA A 55 7.61 -1.03 4.85
N VAL A 56 6.98 -2.16 5.18
CA VAL A 56 6.15 -2.90 4.23
C VAL A 56 4.89 -2.12 3.85
N SER A 57 4.27 -1.41 4.80
CA SER A 57 3.11 -0.55 4.50
C SER A 57 3.47 0.55 3.50
N LEU A 58 4.66 1.13 3.64
CA LEU A 58 5.15 2.15 2.71
C LEU A 58 5.37 1.58 1.30
N LEU A 59 5.94 0.37 1.17
CA LEU A 59 6.08 -0.29 -0.13
C LEU A 59 4.72 -0.53 -0.80
N PHE A 60 3.71 -0.96 -0.04
CA PHE A 60 2.36 -1.08 -0.58
C PHE A 60 1.80 0.27 -1.02
N ALA A 61 1.97 1.32 -0.23
CA ALA A 61 1.52 2.66 -0.61
C ALA A 61 2.20 3.11 -1.92
N PHE A 62 3.52 2.90 -2.08
CA PHE A 62 4.22 3.19 -3.32
C PHE A 62 3.71 2.35 -4.51
N ALA A 63 3.54 1.05 -4.32
CA ALA A 63 3.01 0.17 -5.37
C ALA A 63 1.60 0.59 -5.81
N THR A 64 0.74 0.99 -4.86
CA THR A 64 -0.60 1.52 -5.14
C THR A 64 -0.53 2.86 -5.88
N ALA A 65 0.34 3.77 -5.44
CA ALA A 65 0.50 5.08 -6.06
C ALA A 65 1.05 4.98 -7.50
N ILE A 66 1.96 4.03 -7.76
CA ILE A 66 2.47 3.76 -9.12
C ILE A 66 1.39 3.07 -9.97
N GLY A 67 0.73 2.05 -9.41
CA GLY A 67 -0.29 1.29 -10.12
C GLY A 67 0.22 0.72 -11.45
N SER A 68 -0.50 0.99 -12.54
CA SER A 68 -0.15 0.56 -13.90
C SER A 68 0.53 1.63 -14.76
N THR A 69 0.93 2.75 -14.13
CA THR A 69 1.52 3.89 -14.85
C THR A 69 2.92 3.61 -15.38
N ILE A 70 3.67 2.75 -14.69
CA ILE A 70 5.04 2.35 -15.06
C ILE A 70 5.05 0.93 -15.62
N ARG A 71 5.67 0.76 -16.77
CA ARG A 71 5.89 -0.54 -17.44
C ARG A 71 7.38 -0.73 -17.69
N LEU A 72 7.94 -1.80 -17.12
CA LEU A 72 9.34 -2.16 -17.28
C LEU A 72 9.48 -3.19 -18.40
N HIS A 73 10.27 -2.86 -19.41
CA HIS A 73 10.57 -3.76 -20.53
C HIS A 73 11.88 -4.49 -20.26
N PHE A 74 11.81 -5.75 -19.83
CA PHE A 74 13.00 -6.54 -19.52
C PHE A 74 13.58 -7.20 -20.78
N LYS A 75 12.70 -7.77 -21.62
CA LYS A 75 13.03 -8.40 -22.91
C LYS A 75 11.91 -8.10 -23.92
N LYS A 76 12.20 -8.29 -25.21
CA LYS A 76 11.19 -8.11 -26.27
C LYS A 76 9.97 -9.02 -25.99
N GLY A 77 8.80 -8.42 -25.82
CA GLY A 77 7.56 -9.12 -25.48
C GLY A 77 7.35 -9.44 -23.99
N PHE A 78 8.29 -9.09 -23.11
CA PHE A 78 8.16 -9.28 -21.67
C PHE A 78 8.17 -7.94 -20.94
N THR A 79 6.97 -7.52 -20.58
CA THR A 79 6.71 -6.27 -19.85
C THR A 79 6.16 -6.62 -18.47
N VAL A 80 6.75 -6.03 -17.44
CA VAL A 80 6.28 -6.16 -16.06
C VAL A 80 5.81 -4.82 -15.52
N MET A 81 4.83 -4.86 -14.62
CA MET A 81 4.35 -3.69 -13.89
C MET A 81 4.92 -3.72 -12.48
N ALA A 82 4.97 -2.56 -11.83
CA ALA A 82 5.44 -2.43 -10.45
C ALA A 82 4.32 -2.73 -9.43
N ASN A 83 3.55 -3.80 -9.64
CA ASN A 83 2.52 -4.22 -8.70
C ASN A 83 3.13 -5.09 -7.58
N MET A 84 2.74 -4.83 -6.34
CA MET A 84 3.16 -5.60 -5.18
C MET A 84 1.95 -6.21 -4.48
N TYR A 85 2.10 -7.46 -4.06
CA TYR A 85 1.15 -8.16 -3.20
C TYR A 85 1.90 -8.63 -1.96
N GLY A 86 1.23 -8.58 -0.82
CA GLY A 86 1.74 -9.25 0.37
C GLY A 86 0.80 -9.06 1.54
N VAL A 87 1.21 -9.62 2.66
CA VAL A 87 0.38 -9.78 3.85
C VAL A 87 1.19 -9.39 5.08
N LEU A 88 0.55 -8.64 5.97
CA LEU A 88 1.08 -8.35 7.29
C LEU A 88 0.37 -9.24 8.30
N VAL A 89 1.13 -10.13 8.94
CA VAL A 89 0.64 -11.08 9.94
C VAL A 89 1.23 -10.73 11.30
N GLY A 90 0.40 -10.77 12.34
CA GLY A 90 0.83 -10.56 13.71
C GLY A 90 -0.35 -10.67 14.67
N ASP A 91 -0.07 -10.82 15.96
CA ASP A 91 -1.10 -11.04 16.98
C ASP A 91 -2.07 -9.86 17.13
N PRO A 92 -3.31 -10.07 17.62
CA PRO A 92 -4.19 -8.97 17.98
C PRO A 92 -3.48 -7.95 18.88
N GLY A 93 -3.62 -6.65 18.57
CA GLY A 93 -2.93 -5.58 19.32
C GLY A 93 -1.54 -5.18 18.83
N THR A 94 -0.92 -5.88 17.87
CA THR A 94 0.44 -5.58 17.35
C THR A 94 0.53 -4.35 16.42
N CYS A 95 -0.41 -3.41 16.50
CA CYS A 95 -0.40 -2.18 15.69
C CYS A 95 -0.22 -2.40 14.17
N LYS A 96 -0.84 -3.43 13.57
CA LYS A 96 -0.79 -3.64 12.10
C LYS A 96 -1.49 -2.53 11.30
N THR A 97 -2.68 -2.12 11.76
CA THR A 97 -3.55 -1.22 11.02
C THR A 97 -3.05 0.22 11.00
N HIS A 98 -2.37 0.67 12.07
CA HIS A 98 -1.97 2.07 12.21
C HIS A 98 -0.85 2.48 11.21
N PRO A 99 0.24 1.72 11.02
CA PRO A 99 1.25 1.97 9.99
C PRO A 99 0.65 1.97 8.59
N ILE A 100 -0.26 1.03 8.27
CA ILE A 100 -0.95 1.00 6.97
C ILE A 100 -1.69 2.31 6.75
N ARG A 101 -2.55 2.71 7.68
CA ARG A 101 -3.33 3.95 7.57
C ARG A 101 -2.43 5.18 7.46
N PHE A 102 -1.35 5.24 8.24
CA PHE A 102 -0.41 6.35 8.18
C PHE A 102 0.24 6.48 6.80
N MET A 103 0.74 5.37 6.24
CA MET A 103 1.43 5.38 4.95
C MET A 103 0.47 5.63 3.77
N PHE A 104 -0.78 5.19 3.86
CA PHE A 104 -1.78 5.40 2.82
C PHE A 104 -2.46 6.77 2.87
N LYS A 105 -2.38 7.49 3.99
CA LYS A 105 -3.04 8.79 4.19
C LYS A 105 -2.83 9.79 3.03
N PRO A 106 -1.62 9.96 2.46
CA PRO A 106 -1.42 10.88 1.33
C PRO A 106 -2.21 10.48 0.07
N ILE A 107 -2.39 9.18 -0.16
CA ILE A 107 -3.17 8.65 -1.28
C ILE A 107 -4.66 8.90 -1.03
N GLU A 108 -5.13 8.58 0.18
CA GLU A 108 -6.51 8.83 0.60
C GLU A 108 -6.90 10.31 0.50
N ASP A 109 -5.99 11.22 0.89
CA ASP A 109 -6.22 12.66 0.81
C ASP A 109 -6.36 13.16 -0.62
N ARG A 110 -5.50 12.67 -1.52
CA ARG A 110 -5.65 12.97 -2.96
C ARG A 110 -6.93 12.38 -3.53
N GLN A 111 -7.26 11.15 -3.15
CA GLN A 111 -8.50 10.51 -3.58
C GLN A 111 -9.73 11.30 -3.13
N ALA A 112 -9.75 11.77 -1.89
CA ALA A 112 -10.83 12.60 -1.35
C ALA A 112 -10.96 13.93 -2.12
N LEU A 113 -9.83 14.58 -2.44
CA LEU A 113 -9.82 15.78 -3.27
C LEU A 113 -10.41 15.52 -4.66
N TYR A 114 -9.93 14.49 -5.36
CA TYR A 114 -10.44 14.14 -6.69
C TYR A 114 -11.91 13.74 -6.67
N TYR A 115 -12.36 13.06 -5.62
CA TYR A 115 -13.76 12.70 -5.46
C TYR A 115 -14.64 13.93 -5.29
N LYS A 116 -14.18 14.93 -4.51
CA LYS A 116 -14.88 16.21 -4.36
C LYS A 116 -14.98 16.95 -5.71
N GLU A 117 -13.86 17.10 -6.42
CA GLU A 117 -13.85 17.73 -7.76
C GLU A 117 -14.76 17.01 -8.76
N TYR A 118 -14.75 15.68 -8.75
CA TYR A 118 -15.63 14.87 -9.58
C TYR A 118 -17.11 15.12 -9.23
N THR A 119 -17.44 15.15 -7.95
CA THR A 119 -18.81 15.38 -7.48
C THR A 119 -19.33 16.76 -7.92
N GLU A 120 -18.52 17.81 -7.75
CA GLU A 120 -18.86 19.18 -8.18
C GLU A 120 -19.10 19.25 -9.69
N LYS A 121 -18.17 18.71 -10.50
CA LYS A 121 -18.33 18.66 -11.97
C LYS A 121 -19.56 17.85 -12.39
N MET A 122 -19.89 16.79 -11.66
CA MET A 122 -21.04 15.94 -11.97
C MET A 122 -22.35 16.65 -11.64
N GLU A 123 -22.39 17.44 -10.57
CA GLU A 123 -23.52 18.32 -10.25
C GLU A 123 -23.73 19.39 -11.32
N GLU A 124 -22.66 20.05 -11.77
CA GLU A 124 -22.71 21.02 -12.87
C GLU A 124 -23.23 20.40 -14.17
N TYR A 125 -22.72 19.22 -14.53
CA TYR A 125 -23.18 18.48 -15.70
C TYR A 125 -24.67 18.12 -15.58
N ASN A 126 -25.11 17.61 -14.42
CA ASN A 126 -26.52 17.27 -14.20
C ASN A 126 -27.43 18.50 -14.22
N ALA A 127 -26.96 19.64 -13.73
CA ALA A 127 -27.69 20.90 -13.78
C ALA A 127 -27.80 21.42 -15.21
N PHE A 128 -26.71 21.38 -15.99
CA PHE A 128 -26.72 21.69 -17.42
C PHE A 128 -27.70 20.79 -18.17
N GLU A 129 -27.67 19.47 -17.91
CA GLU A 129 -28.53 18.51 -18.59
C GLU A 129 -30.03 18.75 -18.37
N LYS A 130 -30.40 19.29 -17.20
CA LYS A 130 -31.79 19.64 -16.86
C LYS A 130 -32.28 20.95 -17.51
N LYS A 131 -31.40 21.80 -18.05
CA LYS A 131 -31.79 23.06 -18.70
C LYS A 131 -32.50 22.82 -20.04
N SER A 132 -33.31 23.80 -20.47
CA SER A 132 -34.04 23.71 -21.74
C SER A 132 -33.10 23.74 -22.94
N LYS A 133 -33.53 23.23 -24.11
CA LYS A 133 -32.72 23.25 -25.34
C LYS A 133 -32.24 24.64 -25.74
N LYS A 134 -33.05 25.68 -25.47
CA LYS A 134 -32.74 27.07 -25.77
C LYS A 134 -31.62 27.61 -24.88
N ASP A 135 -31.67 27.29 -23.58
CA ASP A 135 -30.64 27.68 -22.61
C ASP A 135 -29.32 26.93 -22.85
N LYS A 136 -29.38 25.70 -23.38
CA LYS A 136 -28.20 24.90 -23.76
C LYS A 136 -27.48 25.42 -25.01
N GLU A 137 -28.17 26.13 -25.92
CA GLU A 137 -27.56 26.74 -27.13
C GLU A 137 -26.77 28.02 -26.79
N GLU A 138 -27.15 28.75 -25.74
CA GLU A 138 -26.44 29.95 -25.26
C GLU A 138 -25.26 29.63 -24.33
N LEU A 139 -25.22 28.41 -23.76
CA LEU A 139 -24.18 27.95 -22.84
C LEU A 139 -23.15 27.06 -23.55
N SER A 140 -21.87 27.21 -23.19
CA SER A 140 -20.84 26.27 -23.65
C SER A 140 -21.14 24.85 -23.15
N PRO A 141 -21.02 23.80 -24.00
CA PRO A 141 -21.36 22.44 -23.61
C PRO A 141 -20.45 21.95 -22.47
N VAL A 142 -21.07 21.57 -21.35
CA VAL A 142 -20.37 20.93 -20.22
C VAL A 142 -20.16 19.46 -20.56
N LYS A 143 -18.90 19.02 -20.65
CA LYS A 143 -18.59 17.59 -20.83
C LYS A 143 -18.88 16.83 -19.55
N LYS A 144 -19.41 15.60 -19.70
CA LYS A 144 -19.54 14.68 -18.57
C LYS A 144 -18.14 14.42 -17.98
N PRO A 145 -17.93 14.65 -16.68
CA PRO A 145 -16.67 14.37 -16.01
C PRO A 145 -16.34 12.88 -15.97
#